data_AF-A0AAW1VUL3-F1
#
_entry.id   AF-A0AAW1VUL3-F1
#
_cell.length_a   1.000
_cell.length_b   1.000
_cell.length_c   1.000
_cell.angle_alpha   90.00
_cell.angle_beta   90.00
_cell.angle_gamma   90.00
#
_symmetry.space_group_name_H-M   'P 1'
#
loop_
_entity.id
_entity.type
_entity.pdbx_description
1 polymer ?
#
loop_
_entity_poly.entity_id
_entity_poly.type
_entity_poly.pdbx_seq_one_letter_code
_entity_poly.pdbx_strand_id
1 'polypeptide(L)'
;MHLHGYSFYVVGQGFGIYDNVTDPKGFNLVDPPEVTTFGVPKNGWLAIRFTANNPGVWFWHCHMDRHLTWGMEAAFVVKNGGTTETSIRQPPAYMPPCMVPLDSGIQNFHESIKRKWSTHNLVDKRTYHYIEGLRPALNCVTQYQK
;
A
#
# COMPACT_ATOMS: atom_id res chain seq x y z
N MET A 1 8.27 5.59 1.55
CA MET A 1 7.09 5.42 0.68
C MET A 1 7.38 4.31 -0.31
N HIS A 2 6.41 3.45 -0.56
CA HIS A 2 6.50 2.27 -1.43
C HIS A 2 5.39 2.28 -2.46
N LEU A 3 5.71 1.98 -3.73
CA LEU A 3 4.76 1.84 -4.82
C LEU A 3 4.72 0.40 -5.30
N HIS A 4 3.53 -0.19 -5.32
CA HIS A 4 3.29 -1.48 -5.94
C HIS A 4 3.24 -1.34 -7.47
N GLY A 5 3.62 -2.39 -8.20
CA GLY A 5 3.48 -2.49 -9.66
C GLY A 5 4.43 -1.62 -10.50
N TYR A 6 5.27 -0.81 -9.85
CA TYR A 6 6.23 0.08 -10.50
C TYR A 6 7.52 0.19 -9.68
N SER A 7 8.63 0.36 -10.39
CA SER A 7 9.75 1.15 -9.89
C SER A 7 9.54 2.61 -10.28
N PHE A 8 10.14 3.52 -9.53
CA PHE A 8 10.11 4.95 -9.80
C PHE A 8 11.51 5.56 -9.69
N TYR A 9 11.75 6.62 -10.45
CA TYR A 9 12.95 7.43 -10.39
C TYR A 9 12.82 8.49 -9.30
N VAL A 10 13.79 8.57 -8.39
CA VAL A 10 13.87 9.68 -7.44
C VAL A 10 14.63 10.82 -8.08
N VAL A 11 13.90 11.83 -8.54
CA VAL A 11 14.49 12.97 -9.27
C VAL A 11 14.93 14.09 -8.35
N GLY A 12 14.42 14.14 -7.12
CA GLY A 12 14.82 15.16 -6.14
C GLY A 12 14.29 14.86 -4.75
N GLN A 13 14.95 15.45 -3.75
CA GLN A 13 14.50 15.48 -2.37
C GLN A 13 15.04 16.74 -1.71
N GLY A 14 14.40 17.20 -0.64
CA GLY A 14 14.85 18.36 0.10
C GLY A 14 14.23 18.44 1.48
N PHE A 15 14.69 19.42 2.27
CA PHE A 15 14.10 19.76 3.56
C PHE A 15 13.17 20.97 3.39
N GLY A 16 12.25 21.15 4.35
CA GLY A 16 11.28 22.23 4.33
C GLY A 16 10.10 21.97 3.40
N ILE A 17 9.47 23.06 2.96
CA ILE A 17 8.30 23.05 2.10
C ILE A 17 8.79 23.06 0.64
N TYR A 18 8.26 22.14 -0.17
CA TYR A 18 8.55 22.09 -1.61
C TYR A 18 8.10 23.37 -2.33
N ASP A 19 8.97 23.91 -3.16
CA ASP A 19 8.74 25.06 -4.04
C ASP A 19 8.71 24.60 -5.51
N ASN A 20 7.56 24.76 -6.16
CA ASN A 20 7.34 24.31 -7.53
C ASN A 20 8.08 25.13 -8.62
N VAL A 21 8.70 26.26 -8.27
CA VAL A 21 9.50 27.10 -9.17
C VAL A 21 10.99 26.84 -9.02
N THR A 22 11.47 26.67 -7.79
CA THR A 22 12.91 26.55 -7.51
C THR A 22 13.41 25.12 -7.47
N ASP A 23 12.72 24.22 -6.77
CA ASP A 23 13.16 22.83 -6.57
C ASP A 23 13.28 22.02 -7.88
N PRO A 24 12.36 22.13 -8.87
CA PRO A 24 12.48 21.39 -10.13
C PRO A 24 13.75 21.67 -10.93
N LYS A 25 14.40 22.82 -10.70
CA LYS A 25 15.65 23.19 -11.39
C LYS A 25 16.83 22.33 -10.90
N GLY A 26 16.74 21.77 -9.70
CA GLY A 26 17.74 20.89 -9.11
C GLY A 26 17.48 19.39 -9.34
N PHE A 27 16.46 19.03 -10.12
CA PHE A 27 16.15 17.62 -10.35
C PHE A 27 17.25 16.90 -11.14
N ASN A 28 17.63 15.71 -10.68
CA ASN A 28 18.41 14.78 -11.50
C ASN A 28 17.51 14.14 -12.56
N LEU A 29 17.69 14.54 -13.82
CA LEU A 29 16.95 14.03 -14.97
C LEU A 29 17.82 13.20 -15.93
N VAL A 30 19.07 12.88 -15.55
CA VAL A 30 20.01 12.14 -16.38
C VAL A 30 20.12 10.69 -15.89
N ASP A 31 20.42 10.52 -14.61
CA ASP A 31 20.66 9.20 -13.99
C ASP A 31 20.07 9.08 -12.57
N PRO A 32 18.78 9.45 -12.35
CA PRO A 32 18.16 9.29 -11.04
C PRO A 32 18.09 7.81 -10.64
N PRO A 33 18.23 7.49 -9.34
CA PRO A 33 18.10 6.11 -8.87
C PRO A 33 16.67 5.61 -9.09
N GLU A 34 16.56 4.40 -9.63
CA GLU A 34 15.30 3.68 -9.85
C GLU A 34 15.06 2.70 -8.70
N VAL A 35 13.99 2.91 -7.94
CA VAL A 35 13.69 2.14 -6.72
C VAL A 35 12.18 1.91 -6.58
N THR A 36 11.78 0.93 -5.78
CA THR A 36 10.37 0.70 -5.42
C THR A 36 9.98 1.31 -4.07
N THR A 37 10.98 1.64 -3.24
CA THR A 37 10.80 2.24 -1.92
C THR A 37 11.87 3.29 -1.68
N PHE A 38 11.47 4.46 -1.17
CA PHE A 38 12.41 5.50 -0.78
C PHE A 38 11.95 6.27 0.47
N GLY A 39 12.90 6.73 1.27
CA GLY A 39 12.63 7.53 2.47
C GLY A 39 12.35 8.99 2.11
N VAL A 40 11.31 9.57 2.70
CA VAL A 40 11.10 11.02 2.63
C VAL A 40 11.89 11.65 3.78
N PRO A 41 12.73 12.67 3.54
CA PRO A 41 13.44 13.37 4.61
C PRO A 41 12.47 13.91 5.67
N LYS A 42 12.91 13.91 6.94
CA LYS A 42 12.12 14.47 8.04
C LYS A 42 11.85 15.95 7.77
N ASN A 43 10.58 16.36 7.87
CA ASN A 43 10.13 17.72 7.57
C ASN A 43 10.61 18.19 6.18
N GLY A 44 10.54 17.31 5.19
CA GLY A 44 11.01 17.56 3.84
C GLY A 44 10.07 17.01 2.78
N TRP A 45 10.58 16.91 1.56
CA TRP A 45 9.84 16.49 0.38
C TRP A 45 10.64 15.49 -0.46
N LEU A 46 9.91 14.75 -1.29
CA LEU A 46 10.45 13.76 -2.22
C LEU A 46 9.72 13.93 -3.56
N ALA A 47 10.46 14.11 -4.64
CA ALA A 47 9.94 14.16 -6.00
C ALA A 47 10.31 12.86 -6.73
N ILE A 48 9.28 12.16 -7.23
CA ILE A 48 9.44 10.91 -7.97
C ILE A 48 8.84 11.04 -9.38
N ARG A 49 9.34 10.24 -10.32
CA ARG A 49 8.75 10.06 -11.65
C ARG A 49 8.61 8.58 -11.96
N PHE A 50 7.47 8.20 -12.52
CA PHE A 50 7.22 6.88 -13.08
C PHE A 50 6.27 7.01 -14.25
N THR A 51 6.30 6.05 -15.17
CA THR A 51 5.37 5.98 -16.29
C THR A 51 4.22 5.06 -15.92
N ALA A 52 2.99 5.56 -15.87
CA ALA A 52 1.80 4.78 -15.54
C ALA A 52 1.35 3.89 -16.73
N ASN A 53 2.18 2.90 -17.09
CA ASN A 53 1.98 1.99 -18.23
C ASN A 53 1.55 0.56 -17.83
N ASN A 54 1.25 0.33 -16.55
CA ASN A 54 0.80 -0.95 -16.01
C ASN A 54 -0.67 -0.80 -15.53
N PRO A 55 -1.68 -1.21 -16.32
CA PRO A 55 -3.09 -1.13 -15.93
C PRO A 55 -3.41 -2.01 -14.71
N GLY A 56 -4.10 -1.44 -13.73
CA GLY A 56 -4.36 -2.08 -12.45
C GLY A 56 -4.67 -1.08 -11.34
N VAL A 57 -4.74 -1.58 -10.11
CA VAL A 57 -4.86 -0.74 -8.92
C VAL A 57 -3.65 -0.90 -8.01
N TRP A 58 -2.84 0.14 -7.91
CA TRP A 58 -1.51 0.07 -7.33
C TRP A 58 -1.43 0.82 -6.01
N PHE A 59 -1.00 0.11 -4.97
CA PHE A 59 -0.97 0.63 -3.62
C PHE A 59 0.28 1.47 -3.39
N TRP A 60 0.08 2.67 -2.83
CA TRP A 60 1.14 3.62 -2.51
C TRP A 60 1.06 3.96 -1.03
N HIS A 61 2.06 3.58 -0.25
CA HIS A 61 1.95 3.72 1.21
C HIS A 61 3.29 3.94 1.91
N CYS A 62 3.20 4.32 3.18
CA CYS A 62 4.34 4.27 4.07
C CYS A 62 4.68 2.79 4.35
N HIS A 63 5.95 2.40 4.20
CA HIS A 63 6.40 1.02 4.46
C HIS A 63 6.66 0.75 5.96
N MET A 64 6.06 1.55 6.84
CA MET A 64 6.00 1.30 8.28
C MET A 64 4.58 0.87 8.63
N ASP A 65 4.41 -0.36 9.11
CA ASP A 65 3.10 -0.98 9.39
C ASP A 65 2.21 -0.11 10.28
N ARG A 66 2.81 0.58 11.24
CA ARG A 66 2.09 1.52 12.12
C ARG A 66 1.49 2.69 11.33
N HIS A 67 2.25 3.28 10.41
CA HIS A 67 1.75 4.41 9.59
C HIS A 67 0.79 3.93 8.51
N LEU A 68 1.02 2.75 7.94
CA LEU A 68 0.09 2.11 7.01
C LEU A 68 -1.28 1.91 7.66
N THR A 69 -1.34 1.24 8.81
CA THR A 69 -2.59 0.98 9.54
C THR A 69 -3.29 2.24 10.08
N TRP A 70 -2.58 3.38 10.14
CA TRP A 70 -3.15 4.68 10.48
C TRP A 70 -3.67 5.45 9.27
N GLY A 71 -3.58 4.89 8.06
CA GLY A 71 -4.12 5.46 6.83
C GLY A 71 -3.13 6.31 6.03
N MET A 72 -1.82 6.18 6.24
CA MET A 72 -0.81 6.86 5.41
C MET A 72 -0.61 6.10 4.08
N GLU A 73 -1.64 6.12 3.26
CA GLU A 73 -1.77 5.31 2.06
C GLU A 73 -2.62 6.01 0.98
N ALA A 74 -2.45 5.58 -0.25
CA ALA A 74 -3.23 5.96 -1.42
C ALA A 74 -3.21 4.81 -2.44
N ALA A 75 -4.05 4.89 -3.46
CA ALA A 75 -4.05 3.96 -4.57
C ALA A 75 -4.04 4.70 -5.91
N PHE A 76 -3.21 4.23 -6.84
CA PHE A 76 -3.23 4.66 -8.23
C PHE A 76 -4.10 3.70 -9.04
N VAL A 77 -5.15 4.23 -9.68
CA VAL A 77 -5.97 3.48 -10.63
C VAL A 77 -5.50 3.80 -12.04
N VAL A 78 -4.83 2.83 -12.67
CA VAL A 78 -4.32 2.98 -14.04
C VAL A 78 -5.27 2.27 -14.99
N LYS A 79 -5.90 3.06 -15.86
CA LYS A 79 -6.92 2.59 -16.81
C LYS A 79 -6.31 1.70 -17.89
N ASN A 80 -7.17 0.91 -18.53
CA ASN A 80 -6.81 0.16 -19.73
C ASN A 80 -6.40 1.11 -20.87
N GLY A 81 -5.45 0.68 -21.67
CA GLY A 81 -5.05 1.28 -22.94
C GLY A 81 -5.90 0.75 -24.11
N GLY A 82 -5.37 0.92 -25.32
CA GLY A 82 -6.08 0.57 -26.56
C GLY A 82 -5.96 -0.89 -26.99
N THR A 83 -5.12 -1.69 -26.34
CA THR A 83 -4.87 -3.10 -26.71
C THR A 83 -5.12 -4.05 -25.55
N THR A 84 -5.23 -5.35 -25.85
CA THR A 84 -5.39 -6.40 -24.83
C THR A 84 -4.18 -6.47 -23.89
N GLU A 85 -2.97 -6.25 -24.41
CA GLU A 85 -1.72 -6.26 -23.63
C GLU A 85 -1.67 -5.06 -22.67
N THR A 86 -2.23 -3.93 -23.11
CA THR A 86 -2.37 -2.71 -22.30
C THR A 86 -3.67 -2.68 -21.50
N SER A 87 -4.32 -3.82 -21.29
CA SER A 87 -5.52 -3.95 -20.45
C SER A 87 -5.27 -4.81 -19.21
N ILE A 88 -6.08 -4.60 -18.18
CA ILE A 88 -6.13 -5.46 -17.00
C ILE A 88 -6.66 -6.85 -17.39
N ARG A 89 -6.11 -7.90 -16.78
CA ARG A 89 -6.63 -9.26 -16.95
C ARG A 89 -7.91 -9.44 -16.15
N GLN A 90 -8.74 -10.39 -16.57
CA GLN A 90 -9.91 -10.77 -15.77
C GLN A 90 -9.47 -11.33 -14.41
N PRO A 91 -10.21 -11.05 -13.32
CA PRO A 91 -9.93 -11.61 -12.01
C PRO A 91 -9.90 -13.14 -12.07
N PRO A 92 -8.91 -13.81 -11.46
CA PRO A 92 -8.92 -15.27 -11.37
C PRO A 92 -10.15 -15.78 -10.61
N ALA A 93 -10.72 -16.92 -11.06
CA ALA A 93 -11.94 -17.48 -10.46
C ALA A 93 -11.78 -17.89 -8.98
N TYR A 94 -10.55 -18.07 -8.51
CA TYR A 94 -10.23 -18.44 -7.13
C TYR A 94 -9.97 -17.23 -6.21
N MET A 95 -10.24 -16.00 -6.67
CA MET A 95 -10.08 -14.81 -5.83
C MET A 95 -11.02 -14.89 -4.59
N PRO A 96 -10.52 -14.62 -3.37
CA PRO A 96 -11.36 -14.66 -2.17
C PRO A 96 -12.53 -13.68 -2.25
N PRO A 97 -13.72 -14.03 -1.72
CA PRO A 97 -14.85 -13.10 -1.68
C PRO A 97 -14.55 -11.93 -0.74
N CYS A 98 -14.99 -10.73 -1.13
CA CYS A 98 -14.87 -9.51 -0.31
C CYS A 98 -15.65 -9.60 1.02
N MET A 99 -16.71 -10.41 1.04
CA MET A 99 -17.49 -10.68 2.23
C MET A 99 -17.07 -12.04 2.78
N VAL A 100 -16.26 -12.03 3.83
CA VAL A 100 -16.20 -13.17 4.74
C VAL A 100 -17.45 -13.13 5.62
N PRO A 101 -18.24 -14.21 5.73
CA PRO A 101 -19.27 -14.30 6.75
C PRO A 101 -18.60 -14.05 8.11
N LEU A 102 -19.15 -13.11 8.90
CA LEU A 102 -18.65 -12.70 10.21
C LEU A 102 -18.34 -13.90 11.14
N ASP A 103 -19.01 -15.03 10.95
CA ASP A 103 -18.83 -16.25 11.74
C ASP A 103 -17.52 -17.01 11.47
N SER A 104 -16.96 -16.94 10.25
CA SER A 104 -15.78 -17.73 9.88
C SER A 104 -14.45 -17.16 10.41
N GLY A 105 -14.40 -15.85 10.69
CA GLY A 105 -13.22 -15.16 11.22
C GLY A 105 -13.05 -15.33 12.72
N ILE A 106 -14.16 -15.31 13.47
CA ILE A 106 -14.14 -15.46 14.92
C ILE A 106 -13.79 -16.89 15.31
N GLN A 107 -14.38 -17.92 14.70
CA GLN A 107 -14.11 -19.30 15.10
C GLN A 107 -12.64 -19.72 14.88
N ASN A 108 -12.05 -19.36 13.75
CA ASN A 108 -10.65 -19.70 13.46
C ASN A 108 -9.65 -18.91 14.33
N PHE A 109 -9.95 -17.64 14.62
CA PHE A 109 -9.13 -16.85 15.53
C PHE A 109 -9.27 -17.32 16.98
N HIS A 110 -10.48 -17.68 17.42
CA HIS A 110 -10.76 -18.18 18.76
C HIS A 110 -10.11 -19.54 19.02
N GLU A 111 -10.06 -20.44 18.04
CA GLU A 111 -9.35 -21.72 18.16
C GLU A 111 -7.82 -21.54 18.11
N SER A 112 -7.30 -20.65 17.26
CA SER A 112 -5.87 -20.28 17.25
C SER A 112 -5.43 -19.62 18.56
N ILE A 113 -6.29 -18.77 19.14
CA ILE A 113 -6.11 -18.17 20.45
C ILE A 113 -6.21 -19.22 21.55
N LYS A 114 -7.23 -20.08 21.62
CA LYS A 114 -7.27 -21.16 22.63
C LYS A 114 -6.00 -22.02 22.61
N ARG A 115 -5.48 -22.34 21.42
CA ARG A 115 -4.25 -23.12 21.26
C ARG A 115 -2.99 -22.37 21.70
N LYS A 116 -2.89 -21.05 21.46
CA LYS A 116 -1.76 -20.22 21.93
C LYS A 116 -1.85 -19.88 23.42
N TRP A 117 -3.04 -19.62 23.92
CA TRP A 117 -3.30 -19.14 25.29
C TRP A 117 -3.35 -20.27 26.33
N SER A 118 -3.34 -21.54 25.92
CA SER A 118 -2.98 -22.67 26.81
C SER A 118 -1.54 -22.58 27.35
N THR A 119 -0.68 -21.77 26.74
CA THR A 119 0.76 -21.77 27.07
C THR A 119 1.26 -20.55 27.82
N HIS A 120 0.55 -19.41 27.79
CA HIS A 120 1.04 -18.17 28.39
C HIS A 120 -0.12 -17.37 29.00
N ASN A 121 -0.18 -17.35 30.33
CA ASN A 121 -0.97 -16.38 31.08
C ASN A 121 -0.36 -14.99 30.86
N LEU A 122 -1.20 -14.02 30.47
CA LEU A 122 -1.17 -12.58 30.75
C LEU A 122 -1.54 -11.74 29.50
N VAL A 123 -2.29 -10.66 29.76
CA VAL A 123 -2.62 -9.47 28.94
C VAL A 123 -4.10 -9.29 28.55
N ASP A 124 -4.60 -8.08 28.87
CA ASP A 124 -5.98 -7.55 28.91
C ASP A 124 -6.70 -7.52 27.53
N LYS A 125 -7.99 -7.89 27.55
CA LYS A 125 -8.90 -8.03 26.39
C LYS A 125 -9.33 -6.70 25.74
N ARG A 126 -9.02 -5.54 26.33
CA ARG A 126 -9.59 -4.24 25.91
C ARG A 126 -9.00 -3.62 24.63
N THR A 127 -7.85 -4.07 24.14
CA THR A 127 -7.16 -3.42 23.00
C THR A 127 -7.65 -3.88 21.62
N TYR A 128 -8.39 -5.01 21.55
CA TYR A 128 -8.67 -5.68 20.27
C TYR A 128 -9.89 -5.13 19.50
N HIS A 129 -10.84 -4.47 20.17
CA HIS A 129 -12.07 -4.03 19.50
C HIS A 129 -11.90 -2.85 18.53
N TYR A 130 -10.85 -2.04 18.67
CA TYR A 130 -10.71 -0.82 17.88
C TYR A 130 -10.10 -1.05 16.47
N ILE A 131 -9.52 -2.23 16.20
CA ILE A 131 -8.75 -2.47 14.96
C ILE A 131 -9.61 -3.11 13.84
N GLU A 132 -10.89 -3.44 14.08
CA GLU A 132 -11.69 -4.19 13.09
C GLU A 132 -12.54 -3.31 12.14
N GLY A 133 -12.65 -2.00 12.38
CA GLY A 133 -13.62 -1.15 11.69
C GLY A 133 -13.27 -0.62 10.29
N LEU A 134 -12.04 -0.81 9.77
CA LEU A 134 -11.60 -0.18 8.51
C LEU A 134 -10.95 -1.12 7.48
N ARG A 135 -10.83 -2.42 7.80
CA ARG A 135 -10.09 -3.40 6.96
C ARG A 135 -10.80 -4.00 5.74
N PRO A 136 -12.14 -4.06 5.61
CA PRO A 136 -12.75 -4.78 4.48
C PRO A 136 -12.53 -4.10 3.12
N ALA A 137 -12.51 -2.76 3.07
CA ALA A 137 -12.50 -2.03 1.80
C ALA A 137 -11.13 -2.06 1.11
N LEU A 138 -10.02 -2.02 1.85
CA LEU A 138 -8.69 -2.00 1.27
C LEU A 138 -8.24 -3.36 0.72
N ASN A 139 -8.64 -4.45 1.39
CA ASN A 139 -8.25 -5.81 0.99
C ASN A 139 -8.79 -6.23 -0.38
N CYS A 140 -9.91 -5.66 -0.83
CA CYS A 140 -10.41 -5.94 -2.17
C CYS A 140 -9.71 -5.14 -3.26
N VAL A 141 -9.19 -3.94 -2.93
CA VAL A 141 -8.52 -3.08 -3.91
C VAL A 141 -7.10 -3.57 -4.20
N THR A 142 -6.39 -4.09 -3.20
CA THR A 142 -5.02 -4.63 -3.36
C THR A 142 -4.97 -5.96 -4.12
N GLN A 143 -6.09 -6.67 -4.25
CA GLN A 143 -6.18 -7.95 -4.99
C GLN A 143 -6.20 -7.79 -6.52
N TYR A 144 -6.31 -6.57 -7.04
CA TYR A 144 -6.27 -6.28 -8.50
C TYR A 144 -4.85 -6.00 -9.02
N GLN A 145 -3.83 -6.35 -8.24
CA GLN A 145 -2.43 -6.20 -8.62
C GLN A 145 -1.98 -7.40 -9.45
N LYS A 146 -1.43 -7.15 -10.65
CA LYS A 146 -0.83 -8.17 -11.51
C LYS A 146 0.42 -8.78 -10.88
#